data_AF-A0A0S2KJ62-F1
#
_entry.id   AF-A0A0S2KJ62-F1
#
_cell.length_a   1.000
_cell.length_b   1.000
_cell.length_c   1.000
_cell.angle_alpha   90.00
_cell.angle_beta   90.00
_cell.angle_gamma   90.00
#
_symmetry.space_group_name_H-M   'P 1'
#
loop_
_entity.id
_entity.type
_entity.pdbx_description
1 polymer ?
#
loop_
_entity_poly.entity_id
_entity_poly.type
_entity_poly.pdbx_seq_one_letter_code
_entity_poly.pdbx_strand_id
1 'polypeptide(L)'
;MKIVIIDNYDSFTYNLAHLVKELGADVTVWRNDCFSLSQLATFDKILLSPGPGLPSEAGLLLDVINTYAGRKPILGVCLGHQAIAEVYGARLLNLPEVYHGIATMGVQLGNDPIFTALPSQIAMGRYHSWVVDRTGLPEVLEVTALSNDGQIMGLKHKNQDLRGIQFHPESVLTPQGRTIMRNWLAM
;
A
#
# COMPACT_ATOMS: atom_id res chain seq x y z
N MET A 1 -5.12 18.54 -5.19
CA MET A 1 -5.67 17.19 -4.94
C MET A 1 -5.72 16.96 -3.45
N LYS A 2 -6.88 16.60 -2.91
CA LYS A 2 -7.13 16.28 -1.50
C LYS A 2 -6.98 14.78 -1.27
N ILE A 3 -6.11 14.41 -0.34
CA ILE A 3 -5.82 13.02 0.00
C ILE A 3 -6.09 12.81 1.47
N VAL A 4 -6.75 11.71 1.77
CA VAL A 4 -6.88 11.20 3.13
C VAL A 4 -5.95 10.02 3.31
N ILE A 5 -5.16 10.06 4.38
CA ILE A 5 -4.39 8.93 4.86
C ILE A 5 -5.16 8.30 6.02
N ILE A 6 -5.49 7.03 5.89
CA ILE A 6 -6.06 6.23 6.97
C ILE A 6 -4.90 5.68 7.79
N ASP A 7 -4.69 6.27 8.97
CA ASP A 7 -3.66 5.92 9.94
C ASP A 7 -4.06 4.66 10.71
N ASN A 8 -3.26 3.60 10.60
CA ASN A 8 -3.43 2.37 11.36
C ASN A 8 -2.54 2.36 12.61
N TYR A 9 -2.34 3.52 13.23
CA TYR A 9 -1.53 3.74 14.43
C TYR A 9 -0.04 3.41 14.23
N ASP A 10 0.50 3.81 13.08
CA ASP A 10 1.88 3.51 12.70
C ASP A 10 2.80 4.73 12.81
N SER A 11 4.04 4.50 13.26
CA SER A 11 5.04 5.56 13.38
C SER A 11 5.46 6.18 12.03
N PHE A 12 5.31 5.45 10.93
CA PHE A 12 5.69 5.91 9.59
C PHE A 12 4.57 6.67 8.86
N THR A 13 3.34 6.69 9.38
CA THR A 13 2.20 7.40 8.77
C THR A 13 2.54 8.87 8.48
N TYR A 14 3.22 9.56 9.39
CA TYR A 14 3.57 10.97 9.19
C TYR A 14 4.73 11.18 8.21
N ASN A 15 5.64 10.21 8.05
CA ASN A 15 6.64 10.25 6.98
C ASN A 15 5.97 10.13 5.61
N LEU A 16 5.00 9.23 5.50
CA LEU A 16 4.18 9.09 4.30
C LEU A 16 3.37 10.38 4.02
N ALA A 17 2.78 10.98 5.06
CA ALA A 17 2.08 12.26 4.95
C ALA A 17 3.00 13.39 4.48
N HIS A 18 4.22 13.49 5.03
CA HIS A 18 5.21 14.47 4.60
C HIS A 18 5.61 14.26 3.13
N LEU A 19 5.91 13.02 2.73
CA LEU A 19 6.26 12.69 1.35
C LEU A 19 5.16 13.11 0.37
N VAL A 20 3.90 12.84 0.69
CA VAL A 20 2.77 13.20 -0.16
C VAL A 20 2.54 14.72 -0.19
N LYS A 21 2.72 15.43 0.93
CA LYS A 21 2.68 16.90 0.99
C LYS A 21 3.79 17.55 0.15
N GLU A 22 5.00 17.03 0.21
CA GLU A 22 6.14 17.52 -0.60
C GLU A 22 5.91 17.34 -2.11
N LEU A 23 5.06 16.41 -2.50
CA LEU A 23 4.64 16.19 -3.88
C LEU A 23 3.45 17.07 -4.30
N GLY A 24 2.99 17.98 -3.43
CA GLY A 24 2.02 19.04 -3.74
C GLY A 24 0.56 18.69 -3.45
N ALA A 25 0.28 17.59 -2.75
CA ALA A 25 -1.08 17.23 -2.34
C ALA A 25 -1.48 17.87 -1.00
N ASP A 26 -2.77 18.15 -0.84
CA ASP A 26 -3.38 18.55 0.43
C ASP A 26 -3.74 17.27 1.21
N VAL A 27 -3.09 17.05 2.35
CA VAL A 27 -3.12 15.78 3.08
C VAL A 27 -3.79 15.93 4.43
N THR A 28 -4.84 15.14 4.64
CA THR A 28 -5.49 14.92 5.94
C THR A 28 -5.17 13.52 6.43
N VAL A 29 -4.89 13.37 7.73
CA VAL A 29 -4.63 12.06 8.36
C VAL A 29 -5.75 11.78 9.35
N TRP A 30 -6.44 10.65 9.20
CA TRP A 30 -7.48 10.17 10.12
C TRP A 30 -7.14 8.78 10.60
N ARG A 31 -7.31 8.53 11.90
CA ARG A 31 -7.17 7.18 12.46
C ARG A 31 -8.27 6.27 11.93
N ASN A 32 -7.95 4.99 11.75
CA ASN A 32 -8.84 3.98 11.18
C ASN A 32 -10.19 3.78 11.91
N ASP A 33 -10.38 4.38 13.08
CA ASP A 33 -11.56 4.30 13.94
C ASP A 33 -12.21 5.67 14.24
N CYS A 34 -11.66 6.77 13.70
CA CYS A 34 -12.02 8.14 14.08
C CYS A 34 -12.74 8.94 12.97
N PHE A 35 -13.53 8.27 12.12
CA PHE A 35 -14.34 8.92 11.08
C PHE A 35 -15.53 8.03 10.69
N SER A 36 -16.45 8.59 9.90
CA SER A 36 -17.52 7.84 9.23
C SER A 36 -17.20 7.73 7.73
N LEU A 37 -17.51 6.57 7.14
CA LEU A 37 -17.15 6.27 5.74
C LEU A 37 -17.59 7.37 4.78
N SER A 38 -18.79 7.94 4.96
CA SER A 38 -19.34 9.01 4.10
C SER A 38 -18.45 10.26 4.03
N GLN A 39 -17.67 10.56 5.07
CA GLN A 39 -16.75 11.71 5.08
C GLN A 39 -15.63 11.57 4.05
N LEU A 40 -15.25 10.33 3.68
CA LEU A 40 -14.23 10.07 2.67
C LEU A 40 -14.67 10.49 1.26
N ALA A 41 -15.96 10.72 1.03
CA ALA A 41 -16.48 11.17 -0.26
C ALA A 41 -15.85 12.49 -0.74
N THR A 42 -15.40 13.33 0.20
CA THR A 42 -14.84 14.67 -0.05
C THR A 42 -13.38 14.68 -0.53
N PHE A 43 -12.67 13.55 -0.45
CA PHE A 43 -11.28 13.41 -0.89
C PHE A 43 -11.19 12.85 -2.30
N ASP A 44 -10.12 13.19 -3.01
CA ASP A 44 -9.88 12.71 -4.37
C ASP A 44 -9.30 11.30 -4.37
N LYS A 45 -8.36 11.02 -3.44
CA LYS A 45 -7.69 9.72 -3.30
C LYS A 45 -7.57 9.28 -1.84
N ILE A 46 -7.45 7.98 -1.63
CA ILE A 46 -7.29 7.37 -0.30
C ILE A 46 -5.95 6.63 -0.23
N LEU A 47 -5.19 6.87 0.82
CA LEU A 47 -3.94 6.16 1.10
C LEU A 47 -4.08 5.40 2.41
N LEU A 48 -3.90 4.08 2.37
CA LEU A 48 -3.96 3.21 3.54
C LEU A 48 -2.54 3.02 4.07
N SER A 49 -2.29 3.53 5.27
CA SER A 49 -0.96 3.53 5.87
C SER A 49 -0.50 2.12 6.32
N PRO A 50 0.79 1.95 6.61
CA PRO A 50 1.28 0.81 7.38
C PRO A 50 0.61 0.72 8.76
N GLY A 51 0.83 -0.38 9.46
CA GLY A 51 0.36 -0.58 10.83
C GLY A 51 0.79 -1.93 11.39
N PRO A 52 0.63 -2.11 12.71
CA PRO A 52 0.87 -3.39 13.36
C PRO A 52 -0.28 -4.37 13.12
N GLY A 53 -0.04 -5.64 13.40
CA GLY A 53 -1.09 -6.66 13.46
C GLY A 53 -1.61 -7.12 12.10
N LEU A 54 -2.87 -7.56 12.08
CA LEU A 54 -3.56 -8.03 10.89
C LEU A 54 -4.60 -7.00 10.40
N PRO A 55 -4.90 -6.95 9.09
CA PRO A 55 -5.89 -6.03 8.55
C PRO A 55 -7.29 -6.15 9.19
N SER A 56 -7.72 -7.37 9.52
CA SER A 56 -9.00 -7.64 10.20
C SER A 56 -9.14 -6.97 11.57
N GLU A 57 -8.02 -6.57 12.18
CA GLU A 57 -7.97 -5.93 13.50
C GLU A 57 -7.89 -4.39 13.38
N ALA A 58 -7.76 -3.85 12.16
CA ALA A 58 -7.45 -2.46 11.90
C ALA A 58 -8.71 -1.59 11.66
N GLY A 59 -9.59 -1.51 12.66
CA GLY A 59 -10.73 -0.59 12.64
C GLY A 59 -11.56 -0.67 11.34
N LEU A 60 -11.83 0.47 10.72
CA LEU A 60 -12.60 0.59 9.47
C LEU A 60 -11.79 0.29 8.21
N LEU A 61 -10.56 -0.22 8.30
CA LEU A 61 -9.65 -0.36 7.15
C LEU A 61 -10.25 -1.18 6.01
N LEU A 62 -10.85 -2.35 6.32
CA LEU A 62 -11.51 -3.19 5.33
C LEU A 62 -12.79 -2.54 4.79
N ASP A 63 -13.54 -1.84 5.64
CA ASP A 63 -14.76 -1.13 5.26
C ASP A 63 -14.49 -0.01 4.27
N VAL A 64 -13.37 0.71 4.43
CA VAL A 64 -12.91 1.74 3.48
C VAL A 64 -12.70 1.14 2.10
N ILE A 65 -12.00 0.01 2.02
CA ILE A 65 -11.74 -0.67 0.74
C ILE A 65 -13.06 -1.14 0.14
N ASN A 66 -13.90 -1.87 0.88
CA ASN A 66 -15.19 -2.36 0.41
C ASN A 66 -16.11 -1.23 -0.11
N THR A 67 -16.03 -0.04 0.50
CA THR A 67 -16.88 1.10 0.15
C THR A 67 -16.38 1.89 -1.04
N TYR A 68 -15.06 2.06 -1.18
CA TYR A 68 -14.46 3.01 -2.11
C TYR A 68 -13.64 2.38 -3.23
N ALA A 69 -13.34 1.08 -3.17
CA ALA A 69 -12.70 0.37 -4.27
C ALA A 69 -13.58 0.46 -5.53
N GLY A 70 -12.97 0.86 -6.65
CA GLY A 70 -13.69 1.15 -7.90
C GLY A 70 -14.43 2.49 -7.95
N ARG A 71 -14.48 3.26 -6.85
CA ARG A 71 -15.07 4.62 -6.80
C ARG A 71 -14.02 5.72 -6.70
N LYS A 72 -12.90 5.43 -6.05
CA LYS A 72 -11.77 6.34 -5.86
C LYS A 72 -10.45 5.59 -6.04
N PRO A 73 -9.37 6.26 -6.47
CA PRO A 73 -8.03 5.71 -6.41
C PRO A 73 -7.62 5.39 -4.97
N ILE A 74 -7.13 4.16 -4.74
CA ILE A 74 -6.64 3.72 -3.44
C ILE A 74 -5.24 3.11 -3.59
N LEU A 75 -4.32 3.52 -2.71
CA LEU A 75 -3.04 2.85 -2.52
C LEU A 75 -2.95 2.32 -1.09
N GLY A 76 -2.55 1.06 -0.93
CA GLY A 76 -2.20 0.47 0.35
C GLY A 76 -0.70 0.29 0.51
N VAL A 77 -0.16 0.67 1.67
CA VAL A 77 1.24 0.48 2.03
C VAL A 77 1.32 -0.51 3.19
N CYS A 78 2.14 -1.55 3.07
CA CYS A 78 2.37 -2.57 4.09
C CYS A 78 1.05 -3.21 4.60
N LEU A 79 0.57 -2.85 5.80
CA LEU A 79 -0.74 -3.29 6.30
C LEU A 79 -1.88 -2.92 5.34
N GLY A 80 -1.85 -1.74 4.74
CA GLY A 80 -2.82 -1.34 3.71
C GLY A 80 -2.77 -2.23 2.46
N HIS A 81 -1.60 -2.73 2.07
CA HIS A 81 -1.45 -3.68 0.95
C HIS A 81 -2.06 -5.04 1.31
N GLN A 82 -1.81 -5.51 2.54
CA GLN A 82 -2.36 -6.76 3.06
C GLN A 82 -3.89 -6.69 3.16
N ALA A 83 -4.43 -5.56 3.63
CA ALA A 83 -5.86 -5.31 3.71
C ALA A 83 -6.56 -5.41 2.36
N ILE A 84 -5.94 -4.85 1.30
CA ILE A 84 -6.46 -4.98 -0.06
C ILE A 84 -6.52 -6.44 -0.47
N ALA A 85 -5.46 -7.20 -0.22
CA ALA A 85 -5.42 -8.61 -0.58
C ALA A 85 -6.52 -9.41 0.15
N GLU A 86 -6.66 -9.17 1.46
CA GLU A 86 -7.62 -9.86 2.33
C GLU A 86 -9.08 -9.57 1.93
N VAL A 87 -9.43 -8.33 1.59
CA VAL A 87 -10.78 -7.96 1.11
C VAL A 87 -11.17 -8.77 -0.13
N TYR A 88 -10.22 -9.09 -1.00
CA TYR A 88 -10.48 -9.90 -2.20
C TYR A 88 -10.31 -11.40 -1.98
N GLY A 89 -10.11 -11.84 -0.74
CA GLY A 89 -10.04 -13.26 -0.36
C GLY A 89 -8.65 -13.88 -0.48
N ALA A 90 -7.60 -13.08 -0.63
CA ALA A 90 -6.23 -13.60 -0.54
C ALA A 90 -5.88 -13.95 0.91
N ARG A 91 -5.02 -14.94 1.09
CA ARG A 91 -4.52 -15.33 2.42
C ARG A 91 -3.27 -14.52 2.78
N LEU A 92 -3.04 -14.34 4.09
CA LEU A 92 -1.79 -13.82 4.61
C LEU A 92 -0.97 -14.94 5.26
N LEU A 93 0.34 -14.90 5.08
CA LEU A 93 1.29 -15.82 5.69
C LEU A 93 2.18 -15.06 6.66
N ASN A 94 2.37 -15.63 7.85
CA ASN A 94 3.38 -15.16 8.78
C ASN A 94 4.75 -15.69 8.35
N LEU A 95 5.73 -14.80 8.27
CA LEU A 95 7.09 -15.16 7.88
C LEU A 95 7.85 -15.74 9.07
N PRO A 96 8.64 -16.82 8.87
CA PRO A 96 9.50 -17.35 9.92
C PRO A 96 10.62 -16.37 10.28
N GLU A 97 11.08 -15.57 9.30
CA GLU A 97 12.02 -14.47 9.50
C GLU A 97 11.28 -13.13 9.39
N VAL A 98 11.35 -12.34 10.46
CA VAL A 98 10.73 -11.01 10.51
C VAL A 98 11.68 -9.99 9.89
N TYR A 99 11.18 -9.22 8.92
CA TYR A 99 11.92 -8.11 8.36
C TYR A 99 11.59 -6.83 9.13
N HIS A 100 12.57 -6.23 9.78
CA HIS A 100 12.40 -4.94 10.46
C HIS A 100 13.55 -3.99 10.12
N GLY A 101 13.33 -3.08 9.17
CA GLY A 101 14.32 -2.10 8.76
C GLY A 101 15.40 -2.65 7.84
N ILE A 102 15.02 -3.53 6.92
CA ILE A 102 15.95 -4.15 5.96
C ILE A 102 15.60 -3.69 4.54
N ALA A 103 16.61 -3.23 3.79
CA ALA A 103 16.48 -3.02 2.35
C ALA A 103 16.82 -4.33 1.62
N THR A 104 15.88 -4.84 0.83
CA THR A 104 16.15 -5.97 -0.06
C THR A 104 15.86 -5.59 -1.50
N MET A 105 16.59 -6.20 -2.44
CA MET A 105 16.27 -6.05 -3.85
C MET A 105 15.02 -6.84 -4.22
N GLY A 106 14.24 -6.28 -5.13
CA GLY A 106 13.09 -6.92 -5.76
C GLY A 106 12.89 -6.44 -7.18
N VAL A 107 12.03 -7.14 -7.91
CA VAL A 107 11.70 -6.88 -9.30
C VAL A 107 10.28 -6.34 -9.44
N GLN A 108 10.12 -5.23 -10.15
CA GLN A 108 8.83 -4.77 -10.67
C GLN A 108 8.57 -5.40 -12.05
N LEU A 109 7.34 -5.81 -12.33
CA LEU A 109 6.99 -6.65 -13.48
C LEU A 109 6.65 -5.87 -14.76
N GLY A 110 6.74 -4.54 -14.74
CA GLY A 110 6.48 -3.67 -15.90
C GLY A 110 5.00 -3.53 -16.26
N ASN A 111 4.10 -4.07 -15.45
CA ASN A 111 2.66 -4.13 -15.69
C ASN A 111 1.86 -3.12 -14.85
N ASP A 112 2.51 -2.22 -14.10
CA ASP A 112 1.83 -1.17 -13.32
C ASP A 112 2.50 0.19 -13.51
N PRO A 113 1.74 1.23 -13.93
CA PRO A 113 2.27 2.57 -14.13
C PRO A 113 2.79 3.23 -12.85
N ILE A 114 2.49 2.72 -11.64
CA ILE A 114 3.11 3.19 -10.40
C ILE A 114 4.64 3.06 -10.45
N PHE A 115 5.18 2.14 -11.26
CA PHE A 115 6.61 1.92 -11.47
C PHE A 115 7.18 2.63 -12.71
N THR A 116 6.43 3.53 -13.34
CA THR A 116 6.90 4.27 -14.53
C THR A 116 8.22 5.00 -14.26
N ALA A 117 9.13 4.95 -15.23
CA ALA A 117 10.48 5.54 -15.16
C ALA A 117 11.37 4.99 -14.03
N LEU A 118 11.08 3.79 -13.52
CA LEU A 118 11.95 3.06 -12.61
C LEU A 118 12.62 1.87 -13.31
N PRO A 119 13.82 1.46 -12.85
CA PRO A 119 14.43 0.21 -13.32
C PRO A 119 13.57 -1.01 -12.94
N SER A 120 13.79 -2.14 -13.61
CA SER A 120 13.13 -3.41 -13.25
C SER A 120 13.50 -3.88 -11.85
N GLN A 121 14.75 -3.66 -11.42
CA GLN A 121 15.25 -4.00 -10.09
C GLN A 121 15.26 -2.76 -9.20
N ILE A 122 14.58 -2.81 -8.06
CA ILE A 122 14.50 -1.70 -7.09
C ILE A 122 14.81 -2.19 -5.68
N ALA A 123 15.38 -1.31 -4.86
CA ALA A 123 15.54 -1.56 -3.43
C ALA A 123 14.23 -1.25 -2.70
N MET A 124 13.80 -2.18 -1.85
CA MET A 124 12.51 -2.16 -1.15
C MET A 124 12.75 -2.22 0.36
N GLY A 125 12.35 -1.18 1.10
CA GLY A 125 12.40 -1.14 2.56
C GLY A 125 11.29 -1.99 3.19
N ARG A 126 11.68 -3.05 3.91
CA ARG A 126 10.78 -4.04 4.51
C ARG A 126 10.74 -3.91 6.04
N TYR A 127 9.52 -3.91 6.57
CA TYR A 127 9.22 -3.76 8.01
C TYR A 127 8.09 -4.71 8.47
N HIS A 128 7.83 -5.79 7.72
CA HIS A 128 6.66 -6.64 7.88
C HIS A 128 7.02 -8.05 8.37
N SER A 129 6.10 -8.63 9.15
CA SER A 129 6.10 -10.04 9.57
C SER A 129 5.08 -10.88 8.80
N TRP A 130 4.17 -10.23 8.07
CA TRP A 130 3.15 -10.86 7.24
C TRP A 130 3.34 -10.51 5.77
N VAL A 131 2.94 -11.40 4.89
CA VAL A 131 2.89 -11.18 3.44
C VAL A 131 1.65 -11.82 2.83
N VAL A 132 1.27 -11.34 1.65
CA VAL A 132 0.22 -11.98 0.85
C VAL A 132 0.72 -13.32 0.32
N ASP A 133 -0.05 -14.38 0.58
CA ASP A 133 0.18 -15.71 0.02
C ASP A 133 0.01 -15.66 -1.49
N ARG A 134 1.02 -16.15 -2.21
CA ARG A 134 0.93 -16.31 -3.66
C ARG A 134 0.05 -17.49 -4.04
N THR A 135 -0.06 -18.49 -3.19
CA THR A 135 -0.85 -19.70 -3.44
C THR A 135 -2.33 -19.39 -3.34
N GLY A 136 -3.05 -19.59 -4.44
CA GLY A 136 -4.49 -19.30 -4.50
C GLY A 136 -4.81 -17.81 -4.51
N LEU A 137 -3.89 -16.96 -5.00
CA LEU A 137 -4.15 -15.53 -5.17
C LEU A 137 -5.40 -15.34 -6.06
N PRO A 138 -6.42 -14.60 -5.60
CA PRO A 138 -7.64 -14.36 -6.37
C PRO A 138 -7.35 -13.75 -7.75
N GLU A 139 -8.02 -14.24 -8.79
CA GLU A 139 -7.76 -13.81 -10.17
C GLU A 139 -8.02 -12.32 -10.42
N VAL A 140 -8.78 -11.64 -9.55
CA VAL A 140 -9.03 -10.20 -9.64
C VAL A 140 -7.81 -9.35 -9.26
N LEU A 141 -6.85 -9.95 -8.56
CA LEU A 141 -5.57 -9.32 -8.20
C LEU A 141 -4.46 -9.78 -9.15
N GLU A 142 -3.66 -8.82 -9.59
CA GLU A 142 -2.48 -9.06 -10.41
C GLU A 142 -1.23 -8.63 -9.64
N VAL A 143 -0.22 -9.49 -9.58
CA VAL A 143 1.07 -9.16 -8.96
C VAL A 143 1.80 -8.14 -9.83
N THR A 144 2.40 -7.12 -9.21
CA THR A 144 3.12 -6.04 -9.89
C THR A 144 4.58 -5.93 -9.48
N ALA A 145 4.95 -6.47 -8.32
CA ALA A 145 6.34 -6.59 -7.88
C ALA A 145 6.55 -7.82 -6.99
N LEU A 146 7.76 -8.37 -7.02
CA LEU A 146 8.22 -9.50 -6.22
C LEU A 146 9.56 -9.17 -5.56
N SER A 147 9.82 -9.67 -4.36
CA SER A 147 11.17 -9.70 -3.77
C SER A 147 11.99 -10.86 -4.35
N ASN A 148 13.31 -10.84 -4.14
CA ASN A 148 14.20 -11.92 -4.61
C ASN A 148 13.90 -13.29 -3.98
N ASP A 149 13.31 -13.31 -2.78
CA ASP A 149 12.83 -14.52 -2.08
C ASP A 149 11.42 -14.95 -2.54
N GLY A 150 10.86 -14.30 -3.57
CA GLY A 150 9.61 -14.70 -4.23
C GLY A 150 8.32 -14.22 -3.58
N GLN A 151 8.39 -13.35 -2.57
CA GLN A 151 7.21 -12.79 -1.90
C GLN A 151 6.58 -11.66 -2.71
N ILE A 152 5.26 -11.50 -2.59
CA ILE A 152 4.51 -10.43 -3.26
C ILE A 152 4.87 -9.09 -2.63
N MET A 153 5.46 -8.20 -3.42
CA MET A 153 5.86 -6.85 -3.01
C MET A 153 4.97 -5.76 -3.58
N GLY A 154 4.19 -6.09 -4.61
CA GLY A 154 3.21 -5.20 -5.20
C GLY A 154 2.06 -5.98 -5.82
N LEU A 155 0.86 -5.42 -5.75
CA LEU A 155 -0.33 -5.93 -6.45
C LEU A 155 -1.21 -4.78 -6.92
N LYS A 156 -2.08 -5.06 -7.88
CA LYS A 156 -3.17 -4.19 -8.30
C LYS A 156 -4.44 -4.99 -8.55
N HIS A 157 -5.59 -4.35 -8.43
CA HIS A 157 -6.83 -4.91 -8.95
C HIS A 157 -6.88 -4.74 -10.47
N LYS A 158 -7.36 -5.75 -11.21
CA LYS A 158 -7.38 -5.74 -12.68
C LYS A 158 -8.28 -4.66 -13.28
N ASN A 159 -9.43 -4.40 -12.63
CA ASN A 159 -10.50 -3.55 -13.17
C ASN A 159 -10.78 -2.29 -12.34
N GLN A 160 -10.00 -2.02 -11.28
CA GLN A 160 -10.25 -0.91 -10.36
C GLN A 160 -8.93 -0.18 -10.10
N ASP A 161 -9.02 1.11 -9.80
CA ASP A 161 -7.86 1.92 -9.47
C ASP A 161 -7.40 1.68 -8.03
N LEU A 162 -6.96 0.46 -7.77
CA LEU A 162 -6.62 -0.07 -6.45
C LEU A 162 -5.29 -0.80 -6.51
N ARG A 163 -4.33 -0.37 -5.70
CA ARG A 163 -2.97 -0.92 -5.66
C ARG A 163 -2.50 -1.11 -4.24
N GLY A 164 -1.62 -2.08 -4.03
CA GLY A 164 -0.92 -2.24 -2.78
C GLY A 164 0.57 -2.45 -3.01
N ILE A 165 1.41 -1.85 -2.18
CA ILE A 165 2.85 -2.13 -2.09
C ILE A 165 3.19 -2.62 -0.68
N GLN A 166 3.90 -3.73 -0.56
CA GLN A 166 4.25 -4.33 0.73
C GLN A 166 5.40 -3.58 1.43
N PHE A 167 6.25 -2.92 0.66
CA PHE A 167 7.38 -2.14 1.13
C PHE A 167 7.00 -0.67 1.39
N HIS A 168 7.88 0.04 2.08
CA HIS A 168 7.63 1.39 2.59
C HIS A 168 8.26 2.45 1.67
N PRO A 169 7.50 3.16 0.80
CA PRO A 169 8.03 4.20 -0.08
C PRO A 169 8.49 5.45 0.68
N GLU A 170 8.01 5.65 1.90
CA GLU A 170 8.40 6.73 2.79
C GLU A 170 9.73 6.48 3.52
N SER A 171 10.21 5.24 3.51
CA SER A 171 11.48 4.88 4.13
C SER A 171 12.67 5.26 3.26
N VAL A 172 13.75 5.73 3.90
CA VAL A 172 15.06 5.92 3.26
C VAL A 172 15.63 4.64 2.64
N LEU A 173 15.14 3.47 3.07
CA LEU A 173 15.48 2.16 2.53
C LEU A 173 14.86 1.88 1.15
N THR A 174 13.95 2.75 0.69
CA THR A 174 13.34 2.71 -0.64
C THR A 174 13.70 3.98 -1.40
N PRO A 175 14.90 4.09 -2.03
CA PRO A 175 15.36 5.32 -2.66
C PRO A 175 14.43 5.82 -3.79
N GLN A 176 13.72 4.90 -4.46
CA GLN A 176 12.75 5.21 -5.51
C GLN A 176 11.36 5.61 -4.98
N GLY A 177 11.14 5.57 -3.66
CA GLY A 177 9.83 5.76 -3.04
C GLY A 177 9.14 7.08 -3.40
N ARG A 178 9.90 8.18 -3.50
CA ARG A 178 9.38 9.48 -3.98
C ARG A 178 8.81 9.40 -5.39
N THR A 179 9.48 8.69 -6.30
CA THR A 179 9.00 8.52 -7.68
C THR A 179 7.75 7.63 -7.72
N ILE A 180 7.71 6.56 -6.93
CA ILE A 180 6.54 5.67 -6.80
C ILE A 180 5.32 6.48 -6.34
N MET A 181 5.47 7.27 -5.29
CA MET A 181 4.38 8.11 -4.78
C MET A 181 3.97 9.18 -5.79
N ARG A 182 4.94 9.84 -6.45
CA ARG A 182 4.64 10.82 -7.51
C ARG A 182 3.83 10.19 -8.65
N ASN A 183 4.20 8.99 -9.08
CA ASN A 183 3.48 8.29 -10.13
C ASN A 183 2.04 8.03 -9.69
N TRP A 184 1.83 7.43 -8.51
CA TRP A 184 0.46 7.18 -8.00
C TRP A 184 -0.39 8.46 -7.88
N LEU A 185 0.20 9.59 -7.48
CA LEU A 185 -0.49 10.87 -7.38
C LEU A 185 -0.91 11.43 -8.75
N ALA A 186 -0.16 11.13 -9.81
CA ALA A 186 -0.42 11.59 -11.17
C ALA A 186 -1.40 10.72 -11.96
N MET A 187 -1.74 9.53 -11.44
CA MET A 187 -2.74 8.62 -12.01
C MET A 187 -4.16 9.13 -11.81
#